data_AF-A0A7J7HZD2-F1
#
_entry.id   AF-A0A7J7HZD2-F1
#
_cell.length_a   1.000
_cell.length_b   1.000
_cell.length_c   1.000
_cell.angle_alpha   90.00
_cell.angle_beta   90.00
_cell.angle_gamma   90.00
#
_symmetry.space_group_name_H-M   'P 1'
#
loop_
_entity.id
_entity.type
_entity.pdbx_description
1 polymer ?
#
loop_
_entity_poly.entity_id
_entity_poly.type
_entity_poly.pdbx_seq_one_letter_code
_entity_poly.pdbx_strand_id
1 'polypeptide(L)'
;MHWRDNDEDGDLKRQKTKTISGLYSTMLLDDCVSTILSNTLPLDACRSLSVSSSFRSAANSGIVWERLLPSDYEDIVSRSITPLKFSSKKEIFVCLCDPILTDGGNKSFALEKSIGLKSYILSARELSITWDYQPMYWIWKFMYGSRLVVLVFYFHFNF
;
A
#
# COMPACT_ATOMS: atom_id res chain seq x y z
N MET A 1 -8.91 -7.94 -69.53
CA MET A 1 -9.69 -8.03 -68.28
C MET A 1 -8.69 -8.37 -67.18
N HIS A 2 -7.90 -7.38 -66.76
CA HIS A 2 -8.14 -6.43 -65.65
C HIS A 2 -8.32 -7.14 -64.30
N TRP A 3 -7.17 -7.54 -63.74
CA TRP A 3 -7.01 -7.97 -62.35
C TRP A 3 -7.15 -6.75 -61.43
N ARG A 4 -8.30 -6.59 -60.78
CA ARG A 4 -8.42 -5.89 -59.49
C ARG A 4 -8.85 -6.97 -58.51
N ASP A 5 -8.10 -7.16 -57.42
CA ASP A 5 -8.54 -7.72 -56.13
C ASP A 5 -7.32 -8.06 -55.24
N ASN A 6 -6.36 -7.13 -55.03
CA ASN A 6 -5.23 -7.40 -54.13
C ASN A 6 -4.77 -6.22 -53.24
N ASP A 7 -5.36 -5.03 -53.34
CA ASP A 7 -4.90 -3.87 -52.56
C ASP A 7 -5.52 -3.76 -51.15
N GLU A 8 -6.72 -4.31 -50.92
CA GLU A 8 -7.41 -4.18 -49.61
C GLU A 8 -6.87 -5.13 -48.52
N ASP A 9 -6.38 -6.33 -48.88
CA ASP A 9 -5.78 -7.29 -47.92
C ASP A 9 -4.39 -6.82 -47.42
N GLY A 10 -3.67 -6.05 -48.26
CA GLY A 10 -2.38 -5.46 -47.90
C GLY A 10 -2.49 -4.37 -46.82
N ASP A 11 -3.50 -3.50 -46.92
CA ASP A 11 -3.72 -2.43 -45.95
C ASP A 11 -4.27 -2.97 -44.63
N LEU A 12 -5.15 -3.97 -44.67
CA LEU A 12 -5.66 -4.63 -43.47
C LEU A 12 -4.55 -5.34 -42.67
N LYS A 13 -3.62 -6.04 -43.35
CA LYS A 13 -2.44 -6.65 -42.70
C LYS A 13 -1.47 -5.61 -42.13
N ARG A 14 -1.30 -4.48 -42.81
CA ARG A 14 -0.42 -3.38 -42.37
C ARG A 14 -1.01 -2.59 -41.20
N GLN A 15 -2.32 -2.39 -41.18
CA GLN A 15 -3.05 -1.80 -40.05
C GLN A 15 -2.96 -2.72 -38.83
N LYS A 16 -3.18 -4.03 -39.04
CA LYS A 16 -3.16 -5.04 -37.96
C LYS A 16 -1.78 -5.18 -37.33
N THR A 17 -0.70 -5.16 -38.13
CA THR A 17 0.68 -5.21 -37.63
C THR A 17 1.09 -3.94 -36.89
N LYS A 18 0.70 -2.76 -37.36
CA LYS A 18 0.89 -1.49 -36.62
C LYS A 18 0.18 -1.52 -35.27
N THR A 19 -1.07 -1.96 -35.23
CA THR A 19 -1.85 -2.08 -34.00
C THR A 19 -1.22 -3.06 -33.02
N ILE A 20 -0.79 -4.24 -33.48
CA ILE A 20 -0.13 -5.25 -32.62
C ILE A 20 1.20 -4.73 -32.07
N SER A 21 2.02 -4.06 -32.90
CA SER A 21 3.29 -3.48 -32.45
C SER A 21 3.10 -2.37 -31.42
N GLY A 22 2.07 -1.53 -31.58
CA GLY A 22 1.71 -0.48 -30.62
C GLY A 22 1.25 -1.07 -29.28
N LEU A 23 0.40 -2.11 -29.32
CA LEU A 23 -0.08 -2.80 -28.13
C LEU A 23 1.06 -3.49 -27.35
N TYR A 24 1.98 -4.14 -28.05
CA TYR A 24 3.16 -4.76 -27.44
C TYR A 24 4.09 -3.72 -26.79
N SER A 25 4.28 -2.57 -27.45
CA SER A 25 5.05 -1.46 -26.88
C SER A 25 4.40 -0.89 -25.62
N THR A 26 3.07 -0.79 -25.57
CA THR A 26 2.37 -0.31 -24.37
C THR A 26 2.39 -1.32 -23.22
N MET A 27 2.31 -2.62 -23.51
CA MET A 27 2.43 -3.67 -22.47
C MET A 27 3.81 -3.69 -21.83
N LEU A 28 4.88 -3.64 -22.64
CA LEU A 28 6.25 -3.57 -22.13
C LEU A 28 6.47 -2.31 -21.28
N LEU A 29 5.90 -1.18 -21.69
CA LEU A 29 5.98 0.06 -20.92
C LEU A 29 5.27 -0.07 -19.57
N ASP A 30 4.07 -0.65 -19.54
CA ASP A 30 3.31 -0.86 -18.31
C ASP A 30 4.07 -1.78 -17.32
N ASP A 31 4.71 -2.85 -17.80
CA ASP A 31 5.53 -3.74 -16.97
C ASP A 31 6.78 -3.04 -16.41
N CYS A 32 7.48 -2.26 -17.24
CA CYS A 32 8.63 -1.47 -16.80
C CYS A 32 8.22 -0.44 -15.74
N VAL A 33 7.14 0.31 -15.98
CA VAL A 33 6.64 1.33 -15.04
C VAL A 33 6.15 0.67 -13.74
N SER A 34 5.42 -0.44 -13.82
CA SER A 34 4.98 -1.22 -12.66
C SER A 34 6.18 -1.67 -11.83
N THR A 35 7.24 -2.18 -12.47
CA THR A 35 8.47 -2.61 -11.79
C THR A 35 9.13 -1.44 -11.06
N ILE A 36 9.26 -0.28 -11.69
CA ILE A 36 9.82 0.93 -11.05
C ILE A 36 8.95 1.33 -9.87
N LEU A 37 7.64 1.49 -10.08
CA LEU A 37 6.69 1.93 -9.06
C LEU A 37 6.63 1.00 -7.85
N SER A 38 6.78 -0.30 -8.07
CA SER A 38 6.82 -1.30 -7.00
C SER A 38 8.03 -1.17 -6.05
N ASN A 39 9.02 -0.34 -6.41
CA ASN A 39 10.19 -0.02 -5.59
C ASN A 39 10.19 1.46 -5.12
N THR A 40 9.06 2.15 -5.25
CA THR A 40 8.89 3.55 -4.81
C THR A 40 8.03 3.64 -3.56
N LEU A 41 7.75 4.85 -3.09
CA LEU A 41 6.82 5.07 -1.99
C LEU A 41 5.37 4.95 -2.50
N PRO A 42 4.40 4.56 -1.64
CA PRO A 42 2.98 4.55 -2.01
C PRO A 42 2.48 5.90 -2.53
N LEU A 43 3.02 7.01 -2.00
CA LEU A 43 2.71 8.36 -2.48
C LEU A 43 3.12 8.56 -3.95
N ASP A 44 4.27 8.04 -4.37
CA ASP A 44 4.77 8.20 -5.73
C ASP A 44 3.97 7.34 -6.72
N ALA A 45 3.58 6.13 -6.30
CA ALA A 45 2.62 5.30 -7.04
C ALA A 45 1.27 6.03 -7.20
N CYS A 46 0.76 6.67 -6.15
CA CYS A 46 -0.48 7.46 -6.21
C CYS A 46 -0.37 8.65 -7.17
N ARG A 47 0.74 9.39 -7.14
CA ARG A 47 0.98 10.54 -8.05
C ARG A 47 1.04 10.11 -9.51
N SER A 48 1.59 8.93 -9.75
CA SER A 48 1.73 8.37 -11.10
C SER A 48 0.39 8.08 -11.79
N LEU A 49 -0.69 7.88 -11.04
CA LEU A 49 -2.05 7.69 -11.57
C LEU A 49 -2.56 8.87 -12.41
N SER A 50 -1.99 10.06 -12.21
CA SER A 50 -2.40 11.31 -12.87
C SER A 50 -1.53 11.68 -14.08
N VAL A 51 -0.48 10.92 -14.38
CA VAL A 51 0.47 11.26 -15.46
C VAL A 51 -0.08 10.89 -16.83
N SER A 52 -0.52 9.64 -17.02
CA SER A 52 -1.08 9.13 -18.28
C SER A 52 -1.90 7.85 -18.05
N SER A 53 -2.59 7.36 -19.09
CA SER A 53 -3.34 6.10 -19.03
C SER A 53 -2.45 4.88 -18.77
N SER A 54 -1.28 4.80 -19.39
CA SER A 54 -0.29 3.74 -19.17
C SER A 54 0.24 3.76 -17.74
N PHE A 55 0.66 4.93 -17.24
CA PHE A 55 1.09 5.06 -15.85
C PHE A 55 -0.04 4.72 -14.86
N ARG A 56 -1.28 5.08 -15.19
CA ARG A 56 -2.44 4.72 -14.38
C ARG A 56 -2.69 3.21 -14.37
N SER A 57 -2.55 2.54 -15.51
CA SER A 57 -2.65 1.08 -15.62
C SER A 57 -1.57 0.42 -14.76
N ALA A 58 -0.31 0.78 -14.97
CA ALA A 58 0.84 0.28 -14.24
C ALA A 58 0.76 0.54 -12.72
N ALA A 59 0.39 1.75 -12.28
CA ALA A 59 0.27 2.11 -10.87
C ALA A 59 -0.89 1.42 -10.15
N ASN A 60 -1.90 0.93 -10.88
CA ASN A 60 -2.98 0.12 -10.33
C ASN A 60 -2.67 -1.39 -10.37
N SER A 61 -1.52 -1.79 -10.90
CA SER A 61 -1.12 -3.20 -10.97
C SER A 61 -1.01 -3.81 -9.57
N GLY A 62 -1.51 -5.03 -9.42
CA GLY A 62 -1.42 -5.78 -8.17
C GLY A 62 0.01 -6.00 -7.69
N ILE A 63 0.98 -6.08 -8.62
CA ILE A 63 2.41 -6.27 -8.32
C ILE A 63 2.98 -5.06 -7.57
N VAL A 64 2.56 -3.84 -7.93
CA VAL A 64 2.97 -2.61 -7.24
C VAL A 64 2.50 -2.68 -5.79
N TRP A 65 1.20 -2.90 -5.59
CA TRP A 65 0.61 -2.91 -4.24
C TRP A 65 1.04 -4.11 -3.41
N GLU A 66 1.43 -5.23 -4.02
CA GLU A 66 2.03 -6.36 -3.33
C GLU A 66 3.38 -6.02 -2.70
N ARG A 67 4.25 -5.30 -3.41
CA ARG A 67 5.55 -4.88 -2.86
C ARG A 67 5.44 -3.74 -1.86
N LEU A 68 4.44 -2.87 -2.02
CA LEU A 68 4.19 -1.76 -1.09
C LEU A 68 3.52 -2.21 0.21
N LEU A 69 2.84 -3.36 0.20
CA LEU A 69 2.29 -3.97 1.40
C LEU A 69 3.40 -4.60 2.25
N PRO A 70 3.26 -4.61 3.57
CA PRO A 70 4.11 -5.42 4.42
C PRO A 70 4.01 -6.90 4.07
N SER A 71 5.11 -7.63 4.12
CA SER A 71 5.13 -9.08 3.82
C SER A 71 4.23 -9.91 4.74
N ASP A 72 3.98 -9.44 5.95
CA ASP A 72 3.14 -10.03 7.00
C ASP A 72 1.73 -9.41 7.06
N TYR A 73 1.25 -8.77 5.98
CA TYR A 73 -0.07 -8.14 5.96
C TYR A 73 -1.20 -9.16 6.26
N GLU A 74 -1.07 -10.41 5.83
CA GLU A 74 -2.06 -11.46 6.09
C GLU A 74 -2.17 -11.78 7.59
N ASP A 75 -1.05 -11.83 8.30
CA ASP A 75 -1.00 -12.01 9.76
C ASP A 75 -1.55 -10.80 10.51
N ILE A 76 -1.41 -9.61 9.95
CA ILE A 76 -1.99 -8.39 10.52
C ILE A 76 -3.51 -8.40 10.35
N VAL A 77 -3.99 -8.76 9.16
CA VAL A 77 -5.43 -8.87 8.84
C VAL A 77 -6.08 -9.96 9.68
N SER A 78 -5.44 -11.11 9.87
CA SER A 78 -6.00 -12.22 10.66
C SER A 78 -6.11 -11.89 12.16
N ARG A 79 -5.21 -11.04 12.67
CA ARG A 79 -5.26 -10.54 14.06
C ARG A 79 -6.18 -9.35 14.26
N SER A 80 -6.77 -8.81 13.20
CA SER A 80 -7.72 -7.72 13.30
C SER A 80 -9.00 -8.19 13.99
N ILE A 81 -9.54 -7.36 14.89
CA ILE A 81 -10.76 -7.68 15.63
C ILE A 81 -11.99 -7.57 14.72
N THR A 82 -11.96 -6.60 13.81
CA THR A 82 -13.02 -6.36 12.84
C THR A 82 -12.64 -7.00 11.50
N PRO A 83 -13.45 -7.90 10.95
CA PRO A 83 -13.14 -8.54 9.68
C PRO A 83 -13.06 -7.51 8.56
N LEU A 84 -11.91 -7.44 7.90
CA LEU A 84 -11.67 -6.56 6.77
C LEU A 84 -12.16 -7.25 5.49
N LYS A 85 -12.98 -6.54 4.71
CA LYS A 85 -13.45 -7.00 3.39
C LYS A 85 -12.70 -6.23 2.31
N PHE A 86 -12.05 -6.95 1.40
CA PHE A 86 -11.28 -6.37 0.30
C PHE A 86 -11.29 -7.32 -0.90
N SER A 87 -11.16 -6.75 -2.10
CA SER A 87 -11.13 -7.46 -3.38
C SER A 87 -9.79 -7.29 -4.11
N SER A 88 -8.93 -6.37 -3.65
CA SER A 88 -7.62 -6.11 -4.25
C SER A 88 -6.55 -5.77 -3.22
N LYS A 89 -5.28 -5.99 -3.55
CA LYS A 89 -4.12 -5.61 -2.71
C LYS A 89 -4.08 -4.11 -2.41
N LYS A 90 -4.50 -3.29 -3.38
CA LYS A 90 -4.65 -1.85 -3.18
C LYS A 90 -5.69 -1.50 -2.12
N GLU A 91 -6.84 -2.18 -2.14
CA GLU A 91 -7.88 -1.99 -1.12
C GLU A 91 -7.38 -2.39 0.26
N ILE A 92 -6.59 -3.46 0.38
CA ILE A 92 -5.94 -3.83 1.64
C ILE A 92 -5.05 -2.68 2.12
N PHE A 93 -4.18 -2.15 1.26
CA PHE A 93 -3.30 -1.04 1.64
C PHE A 93 -4.09 0.17 2.15
N VAL A 94 -5.13 0.57 1.43
CA VAL A 94 -6.01 1.68 1.82
C VAL A 94 -6.70 1.40 3.14
N CYS A 95 -7.23 0.19 3.33
CA CYS A 95 -7.91 -0.20 4.56
C CYS A 95 -6.95 -0.21 5.76
N LEU A 96 -5.72 -0.67 5.56
CA LEU A 96 -4.68 -0.66 6.58
C LEU A 96 -4.12 0.74 6.87
N CYS A 97 -4.35 1.74 6.01
CA CYS A 97 -4.02 3.13 6.34
C CYS A 97 -4.91 3.69 7.46
N ASP A 98 -6.12 3.16 7.60
CA ASP A 98 -6.99 3.49 8.71
C ASP A 98 -6.63 2.63 9.93
N PRO A 99 -6.55 3.21 11.15
CA PRO A 99 -6.19 2.44 12.34
C PRO A 99 -7.15 1.29 12.62
N ILE A 100 -6.63 0.07 12.61
CA ILE A 100 -7.36 -1.15 12.98
C ILE A 100 -6.90 -1.63 14.36
N LEU A 101 -7.85 -2.16 15.14
CA LEU A 101 -7.52 -2.79 16.42
C LEU A 101 -7.12 -4.25 16.18
N THR A 102 -6.02 -4.64 16.80
CA THR A 102 -5.43 -5.98 16.73
C THR A 102 -5.17 -6.50 18.14
N ASP A 103 -4.95 -7.80 18.25
CA ASP A 103 -4.50 -8.46 19.47
C ASP A 103 -5.40 -8.18 20.70
N GLY A 104 -6.66 -8.58 20.58
CA GLY A 104 -7.66 -8.41 21.64
C GLY A 104 -8.03 -6.95 21.97
N GLY A 105 -7.54 -5.98 21.19
CA GLY A 105 -7.81 -4.55 21.37
C GLY A 105 -6.72 -3.81 22.12
N ASN A 106 -5.62 -4.48 22.44
CA ASN A 106 -4.51 -3.90 23.16
C ASN A 106 -3.50 -3.20 22.23
N LYS A 107 -3.61 -3.39 20.92
CA LYS A 107 -2.74 -2.77 19.91
C LYS A 107 -3.60 -2.17 18.79
N SER A 108 -3.31 -0.96 18.33
CA SER A 108 -3.79 -0.48 17.02
C SER A 108 -2.68 -0.48 16.00
N PHE A 109 -2.98 -0.97 14.81
CA PHE A 109 -2.08 -0.97 13.67
C PHE A 109 -2.61 -0.01 12.60
N ALA A 110 -1.71 0.74 11.96
CA ALA A 110 -2.00 1.49 10.75
C ALA A 110 -0.77 1.53 9.84
N LEU A 111 -0.97 1.70 8.54
CA LEU A 111 0.09 2.06 7.59
C LEU A 111 0.17 3.57 7.45
N GLU A 112 1.38 4.09 7.44
CA GLU A 112 1.61 5.47 7.09
C GLU A 112 1.35 5.67 5.59
N LYS A 113 0.33 6.46 5.25
CA LYS A 113 -0.18 6.62 3.88
C LYS A 113 0.86 7.08 2.85
N SER A 114 1.82 7.90 3.26
CA SER A 114 2.85 8.49 2.39
C SER A 114 3.93 7.49 2.03
N ILE A 115 4.46 6.80 3.03
CA ILE A 115 5.68 5.98 2.91
C ILE A 115 5.43 4.47 3.06
N GLY A 116 4.25 4.05 3.50
CA GLY A 116 3.88 2.64 3.64
C GLY A 116 4.48 1.95 4.87
N LEU A 117 5.03 2.73 5.82
CA LEU A 117 5.61 2.16 7.02
C LEU A 117 4.54 1.70 8.01
N LYS A 118 4.86 0.67 8.78
CA LYS A 118 4.01 0.17 9.86
C LYS A 118 4.04 1.13 11.03
N SER A 119 2.86 1.47 11.54
CA SER A 119 2.67 2.22 12.77
C SER A 119 1.86 1.38 13.76
N TYR A 120 2.38 1.27 14.97
CA TYR A 120 1.71 0.60 16.08
C TYR A 120 1.48 1.58 17.21
N ILE A 121 0.26 1.60 17.75
CA ILE A 121 -0.04 2.21 19.04
C ILE A 121 -0.34 1.08 19.99
N LEU A 122 0.46 0.97 21.04
CA LEU A 122 0.28 -0.03 22.07
C LEU A 122 -0.50 0.58 23.23
N SER A 123 -1.44 -0.19 23.76
CA SER A 123 -2.09 0.15 25.02
C SER A 123 -1.09 0.02 26.17
N ALA A 124 -1.36 0.80 27.20
CA ALA A 124 -0.83 0.65 28.56
C ALA A 124 -0.60 -0.81 29.01
N ARG A 125 -1.57 -1.68 28.74
CA ARG A 125 -1.61 -3.05 29.26
C ARG A 125 -0.67 -4.01 28.53
N GLU A 126 -0.30 -3.65 27.30
CA GLU A 126 0.58 -4.43 26.44
C GLU A 126 2.05 -4.10 26.67
N LEU A 127 2.32 -2.91 27.20
CA LEU A 127 3.66 -2.43 27.49
C LEU A 127 4.12 -2.97 28.84
N SER A 128 4.94 -4.02 28.82
CA SER A 128 5.73 -4.41 30.00
C SER A 128 6.90 -3.45 30.15
N ILE A 129 6.75 -2.46 31.04
CA ILE A 129 7.84 -1.53 31.36
C ILE A 129 8.74 -2.21 32.39
N THR A 130 9.99 -2.50 32.02
CA THR A 130 11.03 -2.76 33.02
C THR A 130 11.10 -1.52 33.91
N TRP A 131 10.87 -1.63 35.23
CA TRP A 131 10.71 -0.51 36.20
C TRP A 131 9.30 0.10 36.36
N ASP A 132 8.23 -0.63 36.04
CA ASP A 132 6.83 -0.20 36.27
C ASP A 132 6.55 0.31 37.71
N TYR A 133 7.25 -0.20 38.71
CA TYR A 133 7.17 0.18 40.12
C TYR A 133 7.80 1.54 40.45
N GLN A 134 8.46 2.22 39.51
CA GLN A 134 9.04 3.55 39.72
C GLN A 134 8.20 4.63 39.01
N PRO A 135 7.16 5.17 39.66
CA PRO A 135 6.25 6.16 39.07
C PRO A 135 6.89 7.52 38.74
N MET A 136 8.19 7.71 39.00
CA MET A 136 8.92 8.93 38.61
C MET A 136 9.30 8.98 37.13
N TYR A 137 9.27 7.86 36.39
CA TYR A 137 9.79 7.80 35.02
C TYR A 137 8.72 7.78 33.92
N TRP A 138 7.44 7.63 34.29
CA TRP A 138 6.36 7.54 33.32
C TRP A 138 5.04 8.03 33.94
N ILE A 139 4.15 8.58 33.11
CA ILE A 139 2.79 8.97 33.50
C ILE A 139 1.78 8.47 32.48
N TRP A 140 0.62 8.04 32.96
CA TRP A 140 -0.51 7.69 32.10
C TRP A 140 -1.10 8.96 31.48
N LYS A 141 -1.18 9.02 30.14
CA LYS A 141 -1.93 10.07 29.44
C LYS A 141 -3.05 9.46 28.59
N PHE A 142 -4.23 10.04 28.75
CA PHE A 142 -5.37 9.76 27.90
C PHE A 142 -5.33 10.71 26.71
N MET A 143 -5.30 10.17 25.48
CA MET A 143 -5.51 10.98 24.29
C MET A 143 -7.02 11.08 24.03
N TYR A 144 -7.58 12.29 24.13
CA TYR A 144 -8.98 12.54 23.81
C TYR A 144 -9.26 12.14 22.35
N GLY A 145 -10.23 11.23 22.16
CA GLY A 145 -10.59 10.68 20.85
C GLY A 145 -9.93 9.34 20.50
N SER A 146 -8.94 8.88 21.28
CA SER A 146 -8.36 7.54 21.12
C SER A 146 -9.05 6.54 22.05
N ARG A 147 -9.31 5.32 21.56
CA ARG A 147 -9.78 4.20 22.39
C ARG A 147 -8.65 3.55 23.19
N LEU A 148 -7.40 3.97 22.95
CA LEU A 148 -6.20 3.43 23.58
C LEU A 148 -5.56 4.47 24.49
N VAL A 149 -5.11 4.01 25.66
CA VAL A 149 -4.25 4.77 26.58
C VAL A 149 -2.82 4.66 26.06
N VAL A 150 -2.17 5.78 25.76
CA VAL A 150 -0.83 5.85 25.19
C VAL A 150 0.20 6.20 26.28
N LEU A 151 1.37 5.56 26.24
CA LEU A 151 2.48 5.87 27.14
C LEU A 151 3.36 6.99 26.59
N VAL A 152 3.65 7.99 27.43
CA VAL A 152 4.62 9.04 27.14
C VAL A 152 5.79 8.85 28.10
N PHE A 153 6.95 8.49 27.56
CA PHE A 153 8.20 8.38 28.33
C PHE A 153 8.86 9.76 28.44
N TYR A 154 9.22 10.17 29.65
CA TYR A 154 10.15 11.29 29.85
C TYR A 154 11.53 10.70 30.12
N PHE A 155 12.36 10.59 29.08
CA PHE A 155 13.78 10.33 29.31
C PHE A 155 14.42 11.61 29.86
N HIS A 156 14.54 11.71 31.18
CA HIS A 156 15.48 12.64 31.79
C HIS A 156 16.87 12.02 31.66
N PHE A 157 17.55 12.25 30.53
CA PHE A 157 18.98 11.98 30.41
C PHE A 157 19.72 12.93 31.36
N ASN A 158 20.00 12.49 32.58
CA ASN A 158 21.13 13.03 33.34
C ASN A 158 22.36 12.27 32.86
N PHE A 159 23.25 12.96 32.13
CA PHE A 159 24.63 12.54 31.97
C PHE A 159 25.41 12.93 33.22
#